data_AF-R7T5U6-F1
#
_entry.id   AF-R7T5U6-F1
#
_cell.length_a   1.000
_cell.length_b   1.000
_cell.length_c   1.000
_cell.angle_alpha   90.00
_cell.angle_beta   90.00
_cell.angle_gamma   90.00
#
_symmetry.space_group_name_H-M   'P 1'
#
loop_
_entity.id
_entity.type
_entity.pdbx_description
1 polymer ?
#
loop_
_entity_poly.entity_id
_entity_poly.type
_entity_poly.pdbx_seq_one_letter_code
_entity_poly.pdbx_strand_id
1 'polypeptide(L)'
;CHCNHLTLFGNNVIVPPNTIDFDTVFDDFGQKLVDNLHVVLMISLLLVAYFALIIIMRRLDRNDKQKWGATPLTDNMPDDTYHYFITVHTGMRKMAGTQSRVFFVLIGETEMTEVRKLEGDEKRELSRGSVNTYILSVKTPLGPLSHLRIWHDNSGAGDTASWYLDRVTIKDAQTKDIFIFLSSQWLAIDQADGELQRTLVSASSADLANFQYLFYSKTRNGMSDGHLWFSLLSRPTRSRFTRVQRLSCCLALLFTTMIANAMWYRTEESVASPPLPSLDSSPFCTAFNGEKKNPPSG
;
A
#
# COMPACT_ATOMS: atom_id res chain seq x y z
N CYS A 1 43.92 -18.55 -31.10
CA CYS A 1 42.54 -18.17 -31.49
C CYS A 1 42.17 -16.88 -30.77
N HIS A 2 42.36 -15.73 -31.42
CA HIS A 2 42.05 -14.43 -30.85
C HIS A 2 40.79 -13.92 -31.54
N CYS A 3 39.64 -14.05 -30.88
CA CYS A 3 38.38 -13.52 -31.40
C CYS A 3 38.29 -12.03 -31.06
N ASN A 4 38.61 -11.15 -32.02
CA ASN A 4 38.22 -9.73 -31.96
C ASN A 4 36.79 -9.60 -32.47
N HIS A 5 35.84 -10.06 -31.67
CA HIS A 5 34.44 -9.73 -31.85
C HIS A 5 34.04 -8.82 -30.69
N LEU A 6 34.40 -7.54 -30.82
CA LEU A 6 33.66 -6.48 -30.15
C LEU A 6 32.30 -6.39 -30.84
N THR A 7 31.42 -7.36 -30.57
CA THR A 7 29.99 -7.12 -30.73
C THR A 7 29.66 -5.96 -29.82
N LEU A 8 29.46 -4.80 -30.44
CA LEU A 8 28.86 -3.65 -29.82
C LEU A 8 27.38 -3.98 -29.54
N PHE A 9 27.12 -4.83 -28.55
CA PHE A 9 25.79 -5.03 -27.95
C PHE A 9 25.45 -3.75 -27.19
N GLY A 10 25.15 -2.67 -27.91
CA GLY A 10 24.95 -1.38 -27.29
C GLY A 10 24.86 -0.17 -28.21
N ASN A 11 24.82 -0.33 -29.56
CA ASN A 11 24.30 0.77 -30.38
C ASN A 11 22.78 0.79 -30.23
N ASN A 12 22.31 1.40 -29.15
CA ASN A 12 20.94 1.84 -29.00
C ASN A 12 20.61 2.72 -30.21
N VAL A 13 19.98 2.14 -31.23
CA VAL A 13 19.19 2.91 -32.19
C VAL A 13 18.04 3.47 -31.37
N ILE A 14 18.29 4.60 -30.71
CA ILE A 14 17.26 5.44 -30.10
C ILE A 14 16.47 5.96 -31.29
N VAL A 15 15.41 5.24 -31.62
CA VAL A 15 14.42 5.71 -32.59
C VAL A 15 13.86 7.01 -31.99
N PRO A 16 13.98 8.15 -32.68
CA PRO A 16 13.41 9.38 -32.14
C PRO A 16 11.89 9.17 -31.96
N PRO A 17 11.31 9.62 -30.84
CA PRO A 17 9.85 9.60 -30.69
C PRO A 17 9.21 10.36 -31.83
N ASN A 18 8.04 9.91 -32.28
CA ASN A 18 7.22 10.69 -33.20
C ASN A 18 6.88 12.02 -32.54
N THR A 19 7.13 13.12 -33.24
CA THR A 19 6.79 14.47 -32.78
C THR A 19 5.28 14.66 -32.87
N ILE A 20 4.65 15.02 -31.75
CA ILE A 20 3.24 15.40 -31.72
C ILE A 20 3.16 16.90 -32.01
N ASP A 21 2.76 17.26 -33.22
CA ASP A 21 2.45 18.65 -33.56
C ASP A 21 1.01 18.96 -33.14
N PHE A 22 0.86 19.72 -32.05
CA PHE A 22 -0.44 20.01 -31.46
C PHE A 22 -1.32 20.87 -32.36
N ASP A 23 -0.74 21.76 -33.18
CA ASP A 23 -1.52 22.67 -34.03
C ASP A 23 -2.28 21.87 -35.10
N THR A 24 -1.61 20.93 -35.77
CA THR A 24 -2.24 20.02 -36.76
C THR A 24 -3.19 18.98 -36.14
N VAL A 25 -3.04 18.67 -34.86
CA VAL A 25 -3.94 17.76 -34.14
C VAL A 25 -5.25 18.46 -33.81
N PHE A 26 -5.22 19.76 -33.48
CA PHE A 26 -6.41 20.53 -33.15
C PHE A 26 -7.16 21.06 -34.39
N ASP A 27 -6.46 21.38 -35.49
CA ASP A 27 -7.08 21.85 -36.73
C ASP A 27 -7.93 20.74 -37.42
N ASP A 28 -7.41 19.51 -37.48
CA ASP A 28 -8.09 18.34 -38.07
C ASP A 28 -8.76 17.43 -37.03
N PHE A 29 -8.97 17.94 -35.81
CA PHE A 29 -9.40 17.13 -34.67
C PHE A 29 -10.69 16.34 -34.97
N GLY A 30 -11.67 16.98 -35.62
CA GLY A 30 -12.94 16.37 -35.96
C GLY A 30 -12.82 15.16 -36.91
N GLN A 31 -11.95 15.24 -37.90
CA GLN A 31 -11.77 14.18 -38.89
C GLN A 31 -10.91 13.04 -38.34
N LYS A 32 -9.83 13.36 -37.61
CA LYS A 32 -8.98 12.39 -36.90
C LYS A 32 -9.73 11.61 -35.80
N LEU A 33 -10.74 12.22 -35.18
CA LEU A 33 -11.63 11.55 -34.22
C LEU A 33 -12.49 10.46 -34.88
N VAL A 34 -12.97 10.69 -36.10
CA VAL A 34 -13.81 9.74 -36.84
C VAL A 34 -12.96 8.57 -37.34
N ASP A 35 -11.77 8.85 -37.89
CA ASP A 35 -10.84 7.82 -38.38
C ASP A 35 -10.31 6.93 -37.25
N ASN A 36 -10.18 7.47 -36.03
CA ASN A 36 -9.69 6.75 -34.85
C ASN A 36 -10.77 6.57 -33.78
N LEU A 37 -12.01 6.28 -34.20
CA LEU A 37 -13.17 6.12 -33.32
C LEU A 37 -12.91 5.17 -32.14
N HIS A 38 -12.18 4.08 -32.36
CA HIS A 38 -11.86 3.12 -31.30
C HIS A 38 -11.07 3.73 -30.13
N VAL A 39 -10.12 4.62 -30.41
CA VAL A 39 -9.31 5.28 -29.37
C VAL A 39 -10.18 6.23 -28.54
N VAL A 40 -11.06 6.97 -29.20
CA VAL A 40 -12.00 7.90 -28.57
C VAL A 40 -12.99 7.15 -27.68
N LEU A 41 -13.54 6.03 -28.17
CA LEU A 41 -14.41 5.16 -27.40
C LEU A 41 -13.70 4.59 -26.17
N MET A 42 -12.44 4.17 -26.31
CA MET A 42 -11.66 3.66 -25.17
C MET A 42 -11.39 4.74 -24.12
N ILE A 43 -10.97 5.95 -24.53
CA ILE A 43 -10.72 7.08 -23.62
C ILE A 43 -12.02 7.52 -22.94
N SER A 44 -13.11 7.65 -23.69
CA SER A 44 -14.41 8.03 -23.12
C SER A 44 -14.93 6.99 -22.13
N LEU A 45 -14.82 5.69 -22.44
CA LEU A 45 -15.16 4.61 -21.51
C LEU A 45 -14.32 4.67 -20.23
N LEU A 46 -13.02 4.93 -20.36
CA LEU A 46 -12.11 5.04 -19.23
C LEU A 46 -12.44 6.25 -18.33
N LEU A 47 -12.81 7.38 -18.92
CA LEU A 47 -13.29 8.55 -18.18
C LEU A 47 -14.62 8.28 -17.47
N VAL A 48 -15.58 7.62 -18.13
CA VAL A 48 -16.85 7.21 -17.52
C VAL A 48 -16.61 6.27 -16.33
N ALA A 49 -15.73 5.27 -16.51
CA ALA A 49 -15.34 4.35 -15.43
C ALA A 49 -14.68 5.10 -14.27
N TYR A 50 -13.83 6.10 -14.55
CA TYR A 50 -13.21 6.94 -13.53
C TYR A 50 -14.26 7.72 -12.71
N PHE A 51 -15.25 8.36 -13.34
CA PHE A 51 -16.30 9.07 -12.62
C PHE A 51 -17.15 8.13 -11.76
N ALA A 52 -17.50 6.95 -12.27
CA ALA A 52 -18.20 5.92 -11.50
C ALA A 52 -17.37 5.48 -10.27
N LEU A 53 -16.08 5.20 -10.46
CA LEU A 53 -15.17 4.83 -9.38
C LEU A 53 -14.98 5.95 -8.37
N ILE A 54 -14.95 7.23 -8.76
CA ILE A 54 -14.91 8.35 -7.81
C ILE A 54 -16.09 8.29 -6.85
N ILE A 55 -17.30 8.05 -7.35
CA ILE A 55 -18.51 7.99 -6.51
C ILE A 55 -18.37 6.87 -5.48
N ILE A 56 -17.92 5.69 -5.90
CA ILE A 56 -17.69 4.53 -5.02
C ILE A 56 -16.60 4.86 -3.99
N MET A 57 -15.45 5.36 -4.44
CA MET A 57 -14.31 5.69 -3.57
C MET A 57 -14.65 6.78 -2.55
N ARG A 58 -15.46 7.78 -2.93
CA ARG A 58 -15.97 8.80 -2.01
C ARG A 58 -16.87 8.21 -0.92
N ARG A 59 -17.74 7.26 -1.28
CA ARG A 59 -18.58 6.55 -0.31
C ARG A 59 -17.71 5.74 0.65
N LEU A 60 -16.73 5.00 0.14
CA LEU A 60 -15.79 4.25 0.97
C LEU A 60 -14.96 5.15 1.90
N ASP A 61 -14.43 6.27 1.40
CA ASP A 61 -13.69 7.23 2.22
C ASP A 61 -14.57 7.87 3.30
N ARG A 62 -15.87 8.11 3.04
CA ARG A 62 -16.82 8.61 4.05
C ARG A 62 -17.08 7.56 5.13
N ASN A 63 -17.30 6.31 4.74
CA ASN A 63 -17.53 5.20 5.67
C ASN A 63 -16.29 4.94 6.53
N ASP A 64 -15.08 5.02 5.96
CA ASP A 64 -13.82 4.86 6.69
C ASP A 64 -13.63 5.96 7.74
N LYS A 65 -14.01 7.21 7.44
CA LYS A 65 -13.96 8.31 8.44
C LYS A 65 -14.85 8.04 9.65
N GLN A 66 -16.02 7.44 9.46
CA GLN A 66 -16.92 7.09 10.57
C GLN A 66 -16.28 6.00 11.46
N LYS A 67 -15.64 4.98 10.84
CA LYS A 67 -14.96 3.90 11.57
C LYS A 67 -13.78 4.37 12.42
N TRP A 68 -13.16 5.50 12.08
CA TRP A 68 -11.95 6.00 12.74
C TRP A 68 -12.19 6.93 13.93
N GLY A 69 -13.45 7.22 14.29
CA GLY A 69 -13.74 7.96 15.52
C GLY A 69 -13.19 7.23 16.75
N ALA A 70 -13.09 7.88 17.90
CA ALA A 70 -12.90 7.16 19.17
C ALA A 70 -14.27 6.97 19.81
N THR A 71 -14.60 5.76 20.27
CA THR A 71 -15.89 5.48 20.93
C THR A 71 -15.65 5.34 22.43
N PRO A 72 -16.42 6.01 23.30
CA PRO A 72 -16.33 5.77 24.74
C PRO A 72 -16.74 4.34 25.06
N LEU A 73 -16.08 3.73 26.06
CA LEU A 73 -16.52 2.45 26.58
C LEU A 73 -17.87 2.60 27.29
N THR A 74 -18.73 1.59 27.16
CA THR A 74 -20.09 1.60 27.73
C THR A 74 -20.10 1.62 29.27
N ASP A 75 -19.00 1.18 29.89
CA ASP A 75 -18.83 1.08 31.33
C ASP A 75 -18.07 2.30 31.93
N ASN A 76 -17.86 3.35 31.14
CA ASN A 76 -17.31 4.61 31.66
C ASN A 76 -18.30 5.32 32.56
N MET A 77 -17.83 5.82 33.70
CA MET A 77 -18.65 6.62 34.59
C MET A 77 -18.54 8.12 34.24
N PRO A 78 -19.61 8.92 34.42
CA PRO A 78 -19.59 10.35 34.10
C PRO A 78 -18.73 11.18 35.06
N ASP A 79 -18.39 10.65 36.25
CA ASP A 79 -17.50 11.30 37.24
C ASP A 79 -16.01 10.99 37.03
N ASP A 80 -15.67 10.08 36.09
CA ASP A 80 -14.29 9.79 35.74
C ASP A 80 -13.63 10.98 35.02
N THR A 81 -12.52 11.47 35.56
CA THR A 81 -11.84 12.68 35.07
C THR A 81 -10.58 12.39 34.25
N TYR A 82 -10.08 11.15 34.27
CA TYR A 82 -8.86 10.74 33.59
C TYR A 82 -9.19 9.81 32.42
N HIS A 83 -8.49 9.95 31.28
CA HIS A 83 -8.87 9.27 30.04
C HIS A 83 -7.69 8.63 29.31
N TYR A 84 -7.89 7.42 28.82
CA TYR A 84 -6.93 6.68 27.98
C TYR A 84 -7.57 6.32 26.63
N PHE A 85 -6.83 6.53 25.55
CA PHE A 85 -7.23 6.06 24.22
C PHE A 85 -6.64 4.67 23.96
N ILE A 86 -7.48 3.65 23.97
CA ILE A 86 -7.10 2.26 23.72
C ILE A 86 -7.35 1.95 22.24
N THR A 87 -6.28 1.77 21.47
CA THR A 87 -6.36 1.42 20.05
C THR A 87 -5.98 -0.05 19.85
N VAL A 88 -6.96 -0.86 19.50
CA VAL A 88 -6.79 -2.30 19.28
C VAL A 88 -6.56 -2.56 17.79
N HIS A 89 -5.45 -3.22 17.48
CA HIS A 89 -5.11 -3.62 16.12
C HIS A 89 -5.36 -5.12 15.94
N THR A 90 -6.34 -5.46 15.11
CA THR A 90 -6.57 -6.83 14.66
C THR A 90 -5.65 -7.12 13.48
N GLY A 91 -4.99 -8.27 13.47
CA GLY A 91 -4.05 -8.58 12.39
C GLY A 91 -4.71 -8.90 11.05
N MET A 92 -3.89 -9.02 10.01
CA MET A 92 -4.35 -9.21 8.62
C MET A 92 -4.35 -10.68 8.18
N ARG A 93 -4.14 -11.65 9.09
CA ARG A 93 -4.22 -13.08 8.75
C ARG A 93 -5.64 -13.45 8.31
N LYS A 94 -5.77 -14.56 7.57
CA LYS A 94 -7.09 -15.08 7.16
C LYS A 94 -7.89 -15.42 8.43
N MET A 95 -9.17 -15.03 8.48
CA MET A 95 -10.04 -15.18 9.66
C MET A 95 -9.48 -14.56 10.97
N ALA A 96 -8.66 -13.52 10.88
CA ALA A 96 -8.08 -12.87 12.07
C ALA A 96 -9.08 -12.13 12.96
N GLY A 97 -10.30 -11.89 12.50
CA GLY A 97 -11.29 -11.07 13.22
C GLY A 97 -12.20 -11.89 14.12
N THR A 98 -12.77 -11.24 15.14
CA THR A 98 -13.63 -11.90 16.12
C THR A 98 -14.98 -11.19 16.29
N GLN A 99 -15.99 -11.99 16.62
CA GLN A 99 -17.30 -11.53 17.09
C GLN A 99 -17.53 -11.84 18.57
N SER A 100 -16.54 -12.44 19.24
CA SER A 100 -16.55 -12.72 20.69
C SER A 100 -16.51 -11.42 21.50
N ARG A 101 -17.01 -11.48 22.74
CA ARG A 101 -16.89 -10.35 23.67
C ARG A 101 -15.47 -10.32 24.23
N VAL A 102 -14.81 -9.18 24.06
CA VAL A 102 -13.44 -8.95 24.51
C VAL A 102 -13.45 -8.17 25.82
N PHE A 103 -12.62 -8.60 26.75
CA PHE A 103 -12.43 -8.01 28.06
C PHE A 103 -10.96 -7.72 28.29
N PHE A 104 -10.68 -6.73 29.12
CA PHE A 104 -9.31 -6.41 29.48
C PHE A 104 -9.21 -5.84 30.90
N VAL A 105 -8.01 -5.90 31.45
CA VAL A 105 -7.59 -5.20 32.66
C VAL A 105 -6.29 -4.49 32.33
N LEU A 106 -6.27 -3.18 32.60
CA LEU A 106 -5.11 -2.36 32.40
C LEU A 106 -4.40 -2.12 33.74
N ILE A 107 -3.10 -2.40 33.78
CA ILE A 107 -2.31 -2.37 35.00
C ILE A 107 -1.21 -1.32 34.83
N GLY A 108 -1.30 -0.26 35.63
CA GLY A 108 -0.23 0.73 35.77
C GLY A 108 0.60 0.50 37.01
N GLU A 109 1.60 1.34 37.22
CA GLU A 109 2.45 1.31 38.43
C GLU A 109 1.71 1.77 39.69
N THR A 110 0.74 2.68 39.55
CA THR A 110 0.02 3.27 40.69
C THR A 110 -1.28 2.53 40.99
N GLU A 111 -2.05 2.23 39.94
CA GLU A 111 -3.38 1.63 40.06
C GLU A 111 -3.64 0.65 38.90
N MET A 112 -4.67 -0.17 39.07
CA MET A 112 -5.18 -1.05 38.01
C MET A 112 -6.67 -0.80 37.79
N THR A 113 -7.14 -1.04 36.57
CA THR A 113 -8.58 -0.99 36.30
C THR A 113 -9.26 -2.26 36.81
N GLU A 114 -10.56 -2.16 37.04
CA GLU A 114 -11.42 -3.35 37.09
C GLU A 114 -11.49 -4.04 35.71
N VAL A 115 -12.22 -5.14 35.62
CA VAL A 115 -12.48 -5.82 34.35
C VAL A 115 -13.35 -4.92 33.48
N ARG A 116 -12.75 -4.42 32.40
CA ARG A 116 -13.43 -3.56 31.42
C ARG A 116 -13.82 -4.37 30.20
N LYS A 117 -14.95 -4.02 29.60
CA LYS A 117 -15.40 -4.64 28.35
C LYS A 117 -15.00 -3.75 27.18
N LEU A 118 -14.41 -4.33 26.13
CA LEU A 118 -14.05 -3.59 24.92
C LEU A 118 -15.28 -3.38 24.01
N GLU A 119 -16.27 -2.69 24.54
CA GLU A 119 -17.54 -2.38 23.88
C GLU A 119 -17.83 -0.89 24.09
N GLY A 120 -18.30 -0.24 23.03
CA GLY A 120 -18.76 1.15 23.08
C GLY A 120 -20.19 1.26 22.58
N ASP A 121 -20.78 2.44 22.70
CA ASP A 121 -22.19 2.70 22.33
C ASP A 121 -22.50 2.29 20.88
N GLU A 122 -21.56 2.55 19.98
CA GLU A 122 -21.58 2.00 18.63
C GLU A 122 -20.79 0.69 18.59
N LYS A 123 -21.47 -0.41 18.30
CA LYS A 123 -20.84 -1.72 18.16
C LYS A 123 -19.81 -1.67 17.02
N ARG A 124 -18.53 -1.78 17.40
CA ARG A 124 -17.42 -1.89 16.45
C ARG A 124 -16.97 -3.32 16.31
N GLU A 125 -17.02 -3.82 15.10
CA GLU A 125 -16.55 -5.16 14.77
C GLU A 125 -15.02 -5.19 14.76
N LEU A 126 -14.44 -6.16 15.47
CA LEU A 126 -13.02 -6.47 15.43
C LEU A 126 -12.72 -7.34 14.21
N SER A 127 -12.99 -6.80 13.02
CA SER A 127 -12.77 -7.50 11.75
C SER A 127 -11.28 -7.60 11.39
N ARG A 128 -10.95 -8.49 10.45
CA ARG A 128 -9.58 -8.66 9.94
C ARG A 128 -8.98 -7.31 9.52
N GLY A 129 -7.79 -6.99 10.05
CA GLY A 129 -7.07 -5.76 9.71
C GLY A 129 -7.70 -4.47 10.28
N SER A 130 -8.77 -4.56 11.07
CA SER A 130 -9.40 -3.41 11.71
C SER A 130 -8.48 -2.76 12.74
N VAL A 131 -8.70 -1.46 12.94
CA VAL A 131 -8.05 -0.66 13.96
C VAL A 131 -9.14 0.15 14.63
N ASN A 132 -9.49 -0.24 15.85
CA ASN A 132 -10.61 0.34 16.59
C ASN A 132 -10.06 1.08 17.82
N THR A 133 -10.43 2.34 17.97
CA THR A 133 -10.03 3.17 19.12
C THR A 133 -11.20 3.35 20.09
N TYR A 134 -10.96 3.07 21.36
CA TYR A 134 -11.89 3.21 22.47
C TYR A 134 -11.38 4.24 23.47
N ILE A 135 -12.28 4.93 24.16
CA ILE A 135 -11.95 5.88 25.23
C ILE A 135 -12.29 5.20 26.55
N LEU A 136 -11.26 4.88 27.32
CA LEU A 136 -11.36 4.42 28.70
C LEU A 136 -11.34 5.64 29.62
N SER A 137 -12.32 5.76 30.50
CA SER A 137 -12.34 6.75 31.57
C SER A 137 -12.11 6.06 32.91
N VAL A 138 -11.32 6.69 33.76
CA VAL A 138 -11.00 6.25 35.12
C VAL A 138 -10.95 7.42 36.09
N LYS A 139 -11.24 7.15 37.36
CA LYS A 139 -11.28 8.14 38.43
C LYS A 139 -9.91 8.70 38.80
N THR A 140 -8.90 7.82 38.85
CA THR A 140 -7.52 8.15 39.22
C THR A 140 -6.55 7.71 38.12
N PRO A 141 -5.44 8.45 37.92
CA PRO A 141 -4.43 8.04 36.95
C PRO A 141 -3.82 6.70 37.34
N LEU A 142 -3.62 5.81 36.37
CA LEU A 142 -3.00 4.50 36.58
C LEU A 142 -1.47 4.60 36.75
N GLY A 143 -0.89 5.75 36.42
CA GLY A 143 0.55 5.93 36.29
C GLY A 143 1.09 5.31 34.98
N PRO A 144 2.42 5.17 34.84
CA PRO A 144 3.03 4.48 33.71
C PRO A 144 2.47 3.05 33.57
N LEU A 145 2.06 2.68 32.36
CA LEU A 145 1.41 1.40 32.12
C LEU A 145 2.45 0.28 32.00
N SER A 146 2.27 -0.78 32.78
CA SER A 146 3.21 -1.90 32.84
C SER A 146 2.68 -3.12 32.10
N HIS A 147 1.42 -3.50 32.35
CA HIS A 147 0.82 -4.72 31.80
C HIS A 147 -0.60 -4.48 31.30
N LEU A 148 -0.98 -5.23 30.27
CA LEU A 148 -2.33 -5.31 29.75
C LEU A 148 -2.76 -6.77 29.70
N ARG A 149 -3.75 -7.13 30.51
CA ARG A 149 -4.40 -8.45 30.41
C ARG A 149 -5.59 -8.33 29.48
N ILE A 150 -5.67 -9.14 28.43
CA ILE A 150 -6.76 -9.11 27.44
C ILE A 150 -7.20 -10.53 27.11
N TRP A 151 -8.52 -10.73 26.98
CA TRP A 151 -9.10 -12.04 26.67
C TRP A 151 -10.47 -11.91 26.01
N HIS A 152 -11.00 -13.01 25.51
CA HIS A 152 -12.37 -13.08 25.00
C HIS A 152 -13.10 -14.32 25.53
N ASP A 153 -14.43 -14.30 25.43
CA ASP A 153 -15.31 -15.37 25.91
C ASP A 153 -15.59 -16.49 24.89
N ASN A 154 -14.94 -16.45 23.72
CA ASN A 154 -15.12 -17.40 22.63
C ASN A 154 -16.59 -17.58 22.18
N SER A 155 -17.44 -16.55 22.34
CA SER A 155 -18.86 -16.62 21.97
C SER A 155 -19.12 -16.49 20.47
N GLY A 156 -18.10 -16.16 19.67
CA GLY A 156 -18.21 -16.08 18.21
C GLY A 156 -18.55 -17.43 17.57
N ALA A 157 -19.24 -17.40 16.43
CA ALA A 157 -19.59 -18.61 15.70
C ALA A 157 -18.48 -19.02 14.72
N GLY A 158 -18.11 -20.30 14.71
CA GLY A 158 -17.10 -20.85 13.80
C GLY A 158 -15.78 -20.08 13.85
N ASP A 159 -15.27 -19.67 12.69
CA ASP A 159 -13.98 -18.97 12.58
C ASP A 159 -13.94 -17.57 13.22
N THR A 160 -15.10 -17.03 13.64
CA THR A 160 -15.17 -15.72 14.34
C THR A 160 -15.04 -15.85 15.85
N ALA A 161 -14.92 -17.08 16.36
CA ALA A 161 -14.62 -17.35 17.76
C ALA A 161 -13.16 -16.98 18.09
N SER A 162 -12.24 -17.37 17.20
CA SER A 162 -10.81 -17.09 17.26
C SER A 162 -10.50 -15.62 16.95
N TRP A 163 -9.40 -15.10 17.51
CA TRP A 163 -8.96 -13.73 17.29
C TRP A 163 -7.46 -13.64 17.13
N TYR A 164 -6.97 -12.99 16.08
CA TYR A 164 -5.54 -12.69 15.95
C TYR A 164 -5.27 -11.23 16.35
N LEU A 165 -4.74 -11.05 17.56
CA LEU A 165 -4.37 -9.75 18.10
C LEU A 165 -2.96 -9.37 17.62
N ASP A 166 -2.85 -8.30 16.83
CA ASP A 166 -1.55 -7.78 16.37
C ASP A 166 -0.84 -7.05 17.52
N ARG A 167 -1.50 -6.01 18.03
CA ARG A 167 -1.03 -5.18 19.14
C ARG A 167 -2.15 -4.33 19.73
N VAL A 168 -1.93 -3.78 20.91
CA VAL A 168 -2.75 -2.73 21.51
C VAL A 168 -1.88 -1.49 21.75
N THR A 169 -2.33 -0.32 21.34
CA THR A 169 -1.65 0.95 21.59
C THR A 169 -2.51 1.79 22.51
N ILE A 170 -1.98 2.13 23.68
CA ILE A 170 -2.68 2.94 24.67
C ILE A 170 -2.01 4.30 24.71
N LYS A 171 -2.79 5.36 24.52
CA LYS A 171 -2.32 6.74 24.62
C LYS A 171 -3.00 7.42 25.80
N ASP A 172 -2.20 7.95 26.70
CA ASP A 172 -2.67 8.81 27.78
C ASP A 172 -3.19 10.14 27.20
N ALA A 173 -4.43 10.52 27.52
CA ALA A 173 -5.02 11.72 26.96
C ALA A 173 -4.43 13.00 27.58
N GLN A 174 -3.95 12.93 28.81
CA GLN A 174 -3.43 14.03 29.61
C GLN A 174 -1.94 14.22 29.35
N THR A 175 -1.12 13.20 29.57
CA THR A 175 0.35 13.28 29.41
C THR A 175 0.80 13.14 27.95
N LYS A 176 -0.06 12.58 27.09
CA LYS A 176 0.24 12.22 25.69
C LYS A 176 1.23 11.07 25.51
N ASP A 177 1.60 10.38 26.59
CA ASP A 177 2.44 9.19 26.53
C ASP A 177 1.77 8.07 25.75
N ILE A 178 2.59 7.28 25.04
CA ILE A 178 2.12 6.18 24.20
C ILE A 178 2.79 4.90 24.67
N PHE A 179 1.97 3.95 25.11
CA PHE A 179 2.37 2.62 25.52
C PHE A 179 1.91 1.61 24.46
N ILE A 180 2.81 0.72 24.04
CA ILE A 180 2.52 -0.26 22.98
C ILE A 180 2.66 -1.66 23.57
N PHE A 181 1.61 -2.47 23.44
CA PHE A 181 1.59 -3.86 23.88
C PHE A 181 1.58 -4.75 22.65
N LEU A 182 2.69 -5.44 22.40
CA LEU A 182 2.82 -6.35 21.26
C LEU A 182 2.26 -7.73 21.63
N SER A 183 1.47 -8.33 20.74
CA SER A 183 0.97 -9.71 20.91
C SER A 183 1.36 -10.57 19.71
N SER A 184 0.90 -10.22 18.51
CA SER A 184 1.17 -10.94 17.25
C SER A 184 0.86 -12.45 17.30
N GLN A 185 -0.17 -12.84 18.07
CA GLN A 185 -0.56 -14.23 18.30
C GLN A 185 -2.09 -14.43 18.21
N TRP A 186 -2.50 -15.69 18.06
CA TRP A 186 -3.89 -16.08 18.13
C TRP A 186 -4.34 -16.24 19.59
N LEU A 187 -5.52 -15.70 19.89
CA LEU A 187 -6.34 -16.00 21.06
C LEU A 187 -7.46 -16.90 20.56
N ALA A 188 -7.32 -18.20 20.80
CA ALA A 188 -8.18 -19.22 20.21
C ALA A 188 -7.98 -20.54 20.94
N ILE A 189 -9.03 -21.35 21.06
CA ILE A 189 -8.93 -22.70 21.68
C ILE A 189 -8.25 -23.68 20.71
N ASP A 190 -8.47 -23.48 19.41
CA ASP A 190 -8.09 -24.39 18.33
C ASP A 190 -6.80 -23.96 17.60
N GLN A 191 -6.17 -22.85 17.98
CA GLN A 191 -4.99 -22.30 17.31
C GLN A 191 -3.92 -21.84 18.31
N ALA A 192 -2.68 -21.68 17.82
CA ALA A 192 -1.51 -21.33 18.61
C ALA A 192 -1.33 -22.26 19.83
N ASP A 193 -1.50 -21.75 21.05
CA ASP A 193 -1.34 -22.49 22.30
C ASP A 193 -2.66 -22.76 23.03
N GLY A 194 -3.80 -22.52 22.39
CA GLY A 194 -5.11 -22.83 22.96
C GLY A 194 -5.59 -21.85 24.02
N GLU A 195 -4.86 -20.75 24.25
CA GLU A 195 -5.21 -19.75 25.26
C GLU A 195 -6.11 -18.64 24.68
N LEU A 196 -7.20 -18.32 25.40
CA LEU A 196 -8.09 -17.20 25.07
C LEU A 196 -7.67 -15.88 25.72
N GLN A 197 -6.66 -15.92 26.57
CA GLN A 197 -6.22 -14.81 27.42
C GLN A 197 -4.72 -14.60 27.27
N ARG A 198 -4.29 -13.34 27.31
CA ARG A 198 -2.87 -12.98 27.45
C ARG A 198 -2.66 -11.84 28.40
N THR A 199 -1.50 -11.86 29.06
CA THR A 199 -0.93 -10.71 29.76
C THR A 199 0.24 -10.20 28.94
N LEU A 200 0.11 -8.99 28.40
CA LEU A 200 1.09 -8.33 27.56
C LEU A 200 1.86 -7.32 28.41
N VAL A 201 3.17 -7.23 28.20
CA VAL A 201 4.03 -6.22 28.84
C VAL A 201 4.15 -5.02 27.90
N SER A 202 4.27 -3.82 28.47
CA SER A 202 4.55 -2.62 27.69
C SER A 202 5.90 -2.77 26.96
N ALA A 203 5.89 -2.58 25.65
CA ALA A 203 7.04 -2.78 24.79
C ALA A 203 8.12 -1.73 25.06
N SER A 204 9.35 -2.22 25.23
CA SER A 204 10.52 -1.35 25.32
C SER A 204 10.94 -0.82 23.94
N SER A 205 11.81 0.18 23.92
CA SER A 205 12.43 0.66 22.68
C SER A 205 13.14 -0.45 21.90
N ALA A 206 13.70 -1.45 22.58
CA ALA A 206 14.36 -2.60 21.95
C ALA A 206 13.36 -3.53 21.25
N ASP A 207 12.20 -3.77 21.87
CA ASP A 207 11.13 -4.60 21.28
C ASP A 207 10.54 -3.94 20.04
N LEU A 208 10.36 -2.62 20.08
CA LEU A 208 9.90 -1.82 18.94
C LEU A 208 10.97 -1.71 17.84
N ALA A 209 12.25 -1.86 18.18
CA ALA A 209 13.36 -1.91 17.24
C ALA A 209 13.59 -3.32 16.65
N ASN A 210 12.85 -4.34 17.11
CA ASN A 210 12.98 -5.70 16.61
C ASN A 210 12.73 -5.74 15.10
N PHE A 211 13.67 -6.32 14.35
CA PHE A 211 13.61 -6.39 12.89
C PHE A 211 12.31 -7.01 12.39
N GLN A 212 11.80 -8.08 13.02
CA GLN A 212 10.58 -8.74 12.56
C GLN A 212 9.35 -7.82 12.66
N TYR A 213 9.24 -7.09 13.77
CA TYR A 213 8.18 -6.10 13.97
C TYR A 213 8.33 -4.92 13.00
N LEU A 214 9.53 -4.37 12.87
CA LEU A 214 9.81 -3.27 11.94
C LEU A 214 9.56 -3.68 10.50
N PHE A 215 10.05 -4.84 10.08
CA PHE A 215 9.87 -5.38 8.74
C PHE A 215 8.39 -5.59 8.43
N TYR A 216 7.64 -6.26 9.32
CA TYR A 216 6.22 -6.50 9.11
C TYR A 216 5.42 -5.19 9.05
N SER A 217 5.62 -4.29 10.01
CA SER A 217 4.89 -3.01 10.07
C SER A 217 5.25 -2.08 8.93
N LYS A 218 6.54 -1.96 8.57
CA LYS A 218 7.00 -1.13 7.44
C LYS A 218 6.57 -1.71 6.10
N THR A 219 6.65 -3.02 5.90
CA THR A 219 6.17 -3.67 4.67
C THR A 219 4.67 -3.46 4.51
N ARG A 220 3.88 -3.69 5.58
CA ARG A 220 2.43 -3.43 5.58
C ARG A 220 2.11 -1.97 5.22
N ASN A 221 2.76 -1.02 5.89
CA ASN A 221 2.52 0.40 5.64
C ASN A 221 3.02 0.82 4.25
N GLY A 222 4.15 0.30 3.78
CA GLY A 222 4.70 0.55 2.45
C GLY A 222 3.80 0.01 1.34
N MET A 223 3.26 -1.19 1.49
CA MET A 223 2.32 -1.74 0.52
C MET A 223 0.98 -0.97 0.52
N SER A 224 0.40 -0.71 1.70
CA SER A 224 -0.90 -0.05 1.86
C SER A 224 -0.92 1.45 1.60
N ASP A 225 0.20 2.16 1.79
CA ASP A 225 0.30 3.61 1.61
C ASP A 225 1.15 4.01 0.40
N GLY A 226 2.19 3.22 0.09
CA GLY A 226 3.17 3.52 -0.95
C GLY A 226 2.80 3.00 -2.35
N HIS A 227 2.13 1.85 -2.44
CA HIS A 227 1.70 1.33 -3.75
C HIS A 227 0.34 1.90 -4.14
N LEU A 228 0.33 2.85 -5.09
CA LEU A 228 -0.84 3.65 -5.47
C LEU A 228 -2.08 2.80 -5.79
N TRP A 229 -1.89 1.67 -6.47
CA TRP A 229 -2.99 0.75 -6.83
C TRP A 229 -3.51 -0.07 -5.64
N PHE A 230 -2.62 -0.55 -4.77
CA PHE A 230 -3.03 -1.36 -3.61
C PHE A 230 -3.69 -0.49 -2.54
N SER A 231 -3.20 0.73 -2.44
CA SER A 231 -3.74 1.84 -1.68
C SER A 231 -5.20 2.19 -2.00
N LEU A 232 -5.71 1.84 -3.19
CA LEU A 232 -7.13 1.99 -3.55
C LEU A 232 -8.01 0.94 -2.87
N LEU A 233 -7.49 -0.27 -2.68
CA LEU A 233 -8.20 -1.38 -2.05
C LEU A 233 -8.09 -1.33 -0.52
N SER A 234 -6.89 -1.10 0.01
CA SER A 234 -6.59 -1.22 1.44
C SER A 234 -5.94 0.04 2.02
N ARG A 235 -6.69 1.14 2.12
CA ARG A 235 -6.20 2.39 2.75
C ARG A 235 -5.88 2.16 4.24
N PRO A 236 -4.69 2.56 4.72
CA PRO A 236 -4.35 2.43 6.14
C PRO A 236 -5.15 3.44 6.98
N THR A 237 -5.39 3.08 8.24
CA THR A 237 -5.99 3.97 9.23
C THR A 237 -5.09 5.18 9.46
N ARG A 238 -5.58 6.37 9.08
CA ARG A 238 -4.84 7.65 9.00
C ARG A 238 -3.80 7.74 7.87
N SER A 239 -4.27 7.83 6.62
CA SER A 239 -3.45 8.28 5.48
C SER A 239 -3.68 9.76 5.16
N ARG A 240 -2.62 10.47 4.73
CA ARG A 240 -2.69 11.88 4.29
C ARG A 240 -3.53 12.07 3.02
N PHE A 241 -3.63 11.04 2.19
CA PHE A 241 -4.35 11.07 0.92
C PHE A 241 -5.63 10.22 0.96
N THR A 242 -6.64 10.67 0.21
CA THR A 242 -7.92 9.97 -0.01
C THR A 242 -7.81 8.97 -1.16
N ARG A 243 -8.71 7.98 -1.20
CA ARG A 243 -8.77 7.01 -2.33
C ARG A 243 -9.06 7.73 -3.64
N VAL A 244 -9.84 8.82 -3.60
CA VAL A 244 -10.16 9.66 -4.76
C VAL A 244 -8.91 10.33 -5.35
N GLN A 245 -8.07 10.94 -4.49
CA GLN A 245 -6.81 11.56 -4.94
C GLN A 245 -5.87 10.51 -5.54
N ARG A 246 -5.79 9.33 -4.92
CA ARG A 246 -5.00 8.20 -5.43
C ARG A 246 -5.49 7.71 -6.79
N LEU A 247 -6.80 7.60 -6.96
CA LEU A 247 -7.44 7.22 -8.21
C LEU A 247 -7.15 8.25 -9.32
N SER A 248 -7.17 9.53 -8.98
CA SER A 248 -6.83 10.62 -9.92
C SER A 248 -5.37 10.51 -10.38
N CYS A 249 -4.46 10.21 -9.45
CA CYS A 249 -3.05 9.98 -9.77
C CYS A 249 -2.86 8.72 -10.65
N CYS A 250 -3.58 7.63 -10.37
CA CYS A 250 -3.60 6.43 -11.20
C CYS A 250 -4.03 6.74 -12.64
N LEU A 251 -5.08 7.54 -12.80
CA LEU A 251 -5.57 7.97 -14.10
C LEU A 251 -4.51 8.79 -14.87
N ALA A 252 -3.86 9.74 -14.20
CA ALA A 252 -2.80 10.54 -14.79
C ALA A 252 -1.62 9.66 -15.26
N LEU A 253 -1.20 8.70 -14.43
CA LEU A 253 -0.16 7.75 -14.81
C LEU A 253 -0.57 6.93 -16.03
N LEU A 254 -1.80 6.40 -16.08
CA LEU A 254 -2.31 5.66 -17.25
C LEU A 254 -2.27 6.52 -18.53
N PHE A 255 -2.77 7.75 -18.48
CA PHE A 255 -2.74 8.63 -19.66
C PHE A 255 -1.32 8.99 -20.10
N THR A 256 -0.41 9.28 -19.16
CA THR A 256 1.00 9.54 -19.51
C THR A 256 1.66 8.32 -20.15
N THR A 257 1.34 7.10 -19.70
CA THR A 257 1.84 5.87 -20.34
C THR A 257 1.24 5.64 -21.73
N MET A 258 -0.04 5.97 -21.94
CA MET A 258 -0.65 5.92 -23.28
C MET A 258 0.01 6.90 -24.25
N ILE A 259 0.24 8.14 -23.81
CA ILE A 259 0.92 9.16 -24.63
C ILE A 259 2.35 8.71 -24.95
N ALA A 260 3.09 8.18 -23.97
CA ALA A 260 4.43 7.65 -24.17
C ALA A 260 4.45 6.50 -25.19
N ASN A 261 3.49 5.55 -25.07
CA ASN A 261 3.35 4.45 -26.02
C ASN A 261 2.98 4.95 -27.43
N ALA A 262 2.13 5.98 -27.54
CA ALA A 262 1.76 6.56 -28.82
C ALA A 262 2.93 7.28 -29.50
N MET A 263 3.78 8.00 -28.74
CA MET A 263 5.00 8.62 -29.26
C MET A 263 5.99 7.58 -29.82
N TRP A 264 5.98 6.36 -29.28
CA TRP A 264 6.86 5.28 -29.73
C TRP A 264 6.19 4.28 -30.68
N TYR A 265 4.92 4.51 -31.05
CA TYR A 265 4.19 3.66 -31.96
C TYR A 265 4.66 3.89 -33.40
N ARG A 266 5.13 2.83 -34.06
CA ARG A 266 5.56 2.92 -35.45
C ARG A 266 4.37 2.76 -36.40
N THR A 267 4.09 3.79 -37.18
CA THR A 267 3.27 3.67 -38.39
C THR A 267 4.13 3.13 -39.53
N GLU A 268 3.54 2.44 -40.51
CA GLU A 268 4.27 1.76 -41.59
C GLU A 268 5.16 2.71 -42.43
N GLU A 269 4.85 4.02 -42.46
CA GLU A 269 5.68 5.04 -43.09
C GLU A 269 7.08 5.19 -42.46
N SER A 270 7.24 4.83 -41.18
CA SER A 270 8.52 4.91 -40.44
C SER A 270 9.51 3.77 -40.77
N VAL A 271 9.09 2.79 -41.60
CA VAL A 271 9.92 1.65 -42.04
C VAL A 271 10.73 2.00 -43.31
N ALA A 272 10.47 3.15 -43.93
CA ALA A 272 11.31 3.66 -45.01
C ALA A 272 12.68 4.08 -44.44
N SER A 273 13.68 3.20 -44.59
CA SER A 273 15.06 3.41 -44.18
C SER A 273 15.58 4.79 -44.62
N PRO A 274 16.27 5.57 -43.76
CA PRO A 274 17.02 6.71 -44.27
C PRO A 274 18.10 6.19 -45.25
N PRO A 275 18.37 6.89 -46.37
CA PRO A 275 19.41 6.47 -47.29
C PRO A 275 20.75 6.42 -46.53
N LEU A 276 21.44 5.29 -46.63
CA LEU A 276 22.79 5.13 -46.09
C LEU A 276 23.67 6.28 -46.61
N PRO A 277 24.43 6.99 -45.75
CA PRO A 277 25.37 8.00 -46.23
C PRO A 277 26.42 7.29 -47.08
N SER A 278 26.63 7.79 -48.30
CA SER A 278 27.68 7.33 -49.20
C SER A 278 29.04 7.48 -48.49
N LEU A 279 29.71 6.36 -48.24
CA LEU A 279 31.07 6.33 -47.73
C LEU A 279 31.99 7.01 -48.76
N ASP A 280 32.33 8.27 -48.51
CA ASP A 280 33.38 8.96 -49.23
C ASP A 280 34.71 8.27 -48.91
N SER A 281 35.31 7.68 -49.95
CA SER A 281 36.62 7.05 -49.90
C SER A 281 37.68 8.11 -49.60
N SER A 282 38.27 8.07 -48.40
CA SER A 282 39.50 8.81 -48.09
C SER A 282 40.69 7.85 -47.89
N PRO A 283 41.92 8.30 -48.16
CA PRO A 283 42.99 7.45 -48.64
C PRO A 283 43.95 7.11 -47.50
N PHE A 284 43.71 6.02 -46.79
CA PHE A 284 44.69 5.47 -45.85
C PHE A 284 44.73 3.95 -45.95
N CYS A 285 45.23 3.47 -47.07
CA CYS A 285 45.71 2.09 -47.24
C CYS A 285 46.80 2.08 -48.31
N THR A 286 47.93 2.73 -48.02
CA THR A 286 49.22 2.37 -48.61
C THR A 286 49.99 1.51 -47.61
N ALA A 287 50.69 0.51 -48.15
CA ALA A 287 51.52 -0.49 -47.50
C ALA A 287 50.79 -1.78 -47.08
N PHE A 288 50.78 -2.77 -47.97
CA PHE A 288 51.60 -3.97 -47.79
C PHE A 288 51.69 -4.71 -49.14
N ASN A 289 52.87 -4.59 -49.77
CA ASN A 289 53.30 -5.41 -50.89
C ASN A 289 53.37 -6.88 -50.45
N GLY A 290 52.70 -7.77 -51.18
CA GLY A 290 52.84 -9.21 -51.06
C GLY A 290 52.77 -9.83 -52.46
N GLU A 291 53.94 -10.02 -53.06
CA GLU A 291 54.17 -10.79 -54.29
C GLU A 291 53.44 -12.16 -54.22
N LYS A 292 52.55 -12.42 -55.18
CA LYS A 292 52.09 -13.78 -55.51
C LYS A 292 52.79 -14.24 -56.78
N LYS A 293 53.74 -15.17 -56.66
CA LYS A 293 54.21 -16.00 -57.78
C LYS A 293 53.19 -17.11 -58.05
N ASN A 294 52.73 -17.19 -59.29
CA ASN A 294 51.84 -18.24 -59.80
C ASN A 294 52.58 -19.58 -59.98
N PRO A 295 51.90 -20.73 -59.85
CA PRO A 295 52.45 -22.03 -60.27
C PRO A 295 52.29 -22.23 -61.79
N PRO A 296 53.22 -22.92 -62.47
CA PRO A 296 53.07 -23.23 -63.88
C PRO A 296 52.22 -24.50 -64.10
N SER A 297 51.37 -24.43 -65.11
CA SER A 297 50.72 -25.55 -65.79
C SER A 297 51.71 -26.28 -66.68
N GLY A 298 51.83 -27.60 -66.50
CA GLY A 298 52.62 -28.53 -67.32
C GLY A 298 52.61 -29.91 -66.69
#